data_AF-A0A820JN62-F1
#
_entry.id   AF-A0A820JN62-F1
#
_cell.length_a   1.000
_cell.length_b   1.000
_cell.length_c   1.000
_cell.angle_alpha   90.00
_cell.angle_beta   90.00
_cell.angle_gamma   90.00
#
_symmetry.space_group_name_H-M   'P 1'
#
loop_
_entity.id
_entity.type
_entity.pdbx_description
1 polymer ?
#
loop_
_entity_poly.entity_id
_entity_poly.type
_entity_poly.pdbx_seq_one_letter_code
_entity_poly.pdbx_strand_id
1 'polypeptide(L)'
;SHPLFHQAILQDLQTIARKESLRKHEIPSHIIIDFQAFTPENGLLTSSMKPCRHKLATYYADQLKTSNRIEEKLKTIIKTITGQSMLSNTDENVFVNTGNDSLSSVRLSRMIENDLGISLPSNILYHPQLNLQQLTNLIQNPSQISSFSKQTIQSQLINDSQLDLNITITSHKSTPSINYPSKIFITGTTGFVGAFVLSELLTTFSSKCQFVCLVRCNNENPFDRIQNNMLFYKIWKDEYKQQILPLKGDLTKFHFDL
;
A
#
# COMPACT_ATOMS: atom_id res chain seq x y z
N SER A 1 -4.85 3.27 -26.16
CA SER A 1 -3.82 4.29 -25.83
C SER A 1 -2.94 3.74 -24.73
N HIS A 2 -1.61 3.79 -24.89
CA HIS A 2 -0.68 3.24 -23.90
C HIS A 2 -0.67 4.13 -22.64
N PRO A 3 -0.93 3.61 -21.42
CA PRO A 3 -1.05 4.43 -20.21
C PRO A 3 0.21 5.26 -19.91
N LEU A 4 1.39 4.74 -20.25
CA LEU A 4 2.66 5.50 -20.13
C LEU A 4 2.69 6.78 -20.97
N PHE A 5 2.02 6.81 -22.13
CA PHE A 5 2.04 7.97 -23.02
C PHE A 5 1.21 9.13 -22.45
N HIS A 6 0.06 8.81 -21.85
CA HIS A 6 -0.79 9.81 -21.18
C HIS A 6 -0.09 10.44 -19.98
N GLN A 7 0.57 9.61 -19.16
CA GLN A 7 1.31 10.06 -17.99
C GLN A 7 2.53 10.91 -18.38
N ALA A 8 3.25 10.54 -19.45
CA ALA A 8 4.37 11.33 -19.96
C ALA A 8 3.94 12.74 -20.39
N ILE A 9 2.83 12.87 -21.13
CA ILE A 9 2.32 14.19 -21.56
C ILE A 9 1.91 15.05 -20.37
N LEU A 10 1.24 14.47 -19.37
CA LEU A 10 0.86 15.23 -18.17
C LEU A 10 2.08 15.68 -17.35
N GLN A 11 3.10 14.83 -17.23
CA GLN A 11 4.36 15.20 -16.57
C GLN A 11 5.07 16.33 -17.32
N ASP A 12 5.08 16.30 -18.65
CA ASP A 12 5.62 17.39 -19.47
C ASP A 12 4.83 18.69 -19.27
N LEU A 13 3.49 18.64 -19.30
CA LEU A 13 2.63 19.80 -19.03
C LEU A 13 2.88 20.40 -17.65
N GLN A 14 3.03 19.55 -16.61
CA GLN A 14 3.37 19.99 -15.26
C GLN A 14 4.77 20.62 -15.21
N THR A 15 5.74 20.06 -15.93
CA THR A 15 7.11 20.58 -16.00
C THR A 15 7.14 21.96 -16.66
N ILE A 16 6.44 22.13 -17.79
CA ILE A 16 6.27 23.42 -18.47
C ILE A 16 5.58 24.41 -17.54
N ALA A 17 4.50 24.01 -16.86
CA ALA A 17 3.77 24.89 -15.96
C ALA A 17 4.63 25.40 -14.80
N ARG A 18 5.51 24.55 -14.23
CA ARG A 18 6.48 24.97 -13.20
C ARG A 18 7.49 25.96 -13.77
N LYS A 19 8.01 25.70 -14.98
CA LYS A 19 8.99 26.58 -15.65
C LYS A 19 8.39 27.96 -15.94
N GLU A 20 7.16 27.99 -16.42
CA GLU A 20 6.44 29.23 -16.80
C GLU A 20 5.67 29.86 -15.62
N SER A 21 5.81 29.33 -14.40
CA SER A 21 5.15 29.83 -13.18
C SER A 21 3.62 29.96 -13.30
N LEU A 22 2.98 29.01 -13.99
CA LEU A 22 1.52 28.99 -14.17
C LEU A 22 0.80 28.70 -12.87
N ARG A 23 -0.41 29.25 -12.73
CA ARG A 23 -1.29 28.99 -11.60
C ARG A 23 -1.88 27.59 -11.72
N LYS A 24 -2.19 26.96 -10.58
CA LYS A 24 -2.74 25.59 -10.54
C LYS A 24 -3.97 25.38 -11.44
N HIS A 25 -4.87 26.36 -11.52
CA HIS A 25 -6.09 26.27 -12.33
C HIS A 25 -5.85 26.42 -13.84
N GLU A 26 -4.64 26.80 -14.25
CA GLU A 26 -4.23 26.90 -15.66
C GLU A 26 -3.61 25.59 -16.16
N ILE A 27 -3.31 24.66 -15.25
CA ILE A 27 -2.74 23.34 -15.57
C ILE A 27 -3.90 22.36 -15.81
N PRO A 28 -4.00 21.74 -16.99
CA PRO A 28 -5.02 20.73 -17.25
C PRO A 28 -4.90 19.55 -16.28
N SER A 29 -5.97 19.27 -15.53
CA SER A 29 -6.08 18.07 -14.67
C SER A 29 -6.46 16.82 -15.45
N HIS A 30 -7.00 17.00 -16.67
CA HIS A 30 -7.42 15.91 -17.53
C HIS A 30 -7.13 16.25 -18.99
N ILE A 31 -6.68 15.26 -19.75
CA ILE A 31 -6.42 15.39 -21.19
C ILE A 31 -7.04 14.20 -21.92
N ILE A 32 -7.57 14.47 -23.11
CA ILE A 32 -8.02 13.47 -24.08
C ILE A 32 -6.98 13.41 -25.18
N ILE A 33 -6.50 12.20 -25.46
CA ILE A 33 -5.57 11.95 -26.55
C ILE A 33 -6.36 11.34 -27.69
N ASP A 34 -6.58 12.13 -28.73
CA ASP A 34 -7.16 11.69 -29.99
C ASP A 34 -6.03 11.53 -31.02
N PHE A 35 -5.98 10.38 -31.68
CA PHE A 35 -5.00 10.10 -32.72
C PHE A 35 -5.48 10.57 -34.10
N GLN A 36 -6.74 10.97 -34.22
CA GLN A 36 -7.27 11.60 -35.43
C GLN A 36 -6.91 13.09 -35.43
N ALA A 37 -6.22 13.54 -36.48
CA ALA A 37 -5.87 14.94 -36.63
C ALA A 37 -7.11 15.84 -36.74
N PHE A 38 -7.04 17.06 -36.21
CA PHE A 38 -8.07 18.07 -36.46
C PHE A 38 -7.94 18.56 -37.89
N THR A 39 -9.02 18.54 -38.66
CA THR A 39 -9.02 18.99 -40.04
C THR A 39 -10.23 19.89 -40.34
N PRO A 40 -10.21 20.67 -41.43
CA PRO A 40 -11.41 21.39 -41.88
C PRO A 40 -12.54 20.42 -42.29
N GLU A 41 -12.21 19.24 -42.83
CA GLU A 41 -13.17 18.25 -43.32
C GLU A 41 -13.94 17.58 -42.17
N ASN A 42 -13.27 17.23 -41.06
CA ASN A 42 -13.97 16.79 -39.85
C ASN A 42 -14.58 17.94 -39.04
N GLY A 43 -14.39 19.19 -39.51
CA GLY A 43 -14.97 20.40 -38.94
C GLY A 43 -14.33 20.83 -37.62
N LEU A 44 -13.27 20.17 -37.14
CA LEU A 44 -12.60 20.53 -35.90
C LEU A 44 -11.65 21.73 -36.09
N LEU A 45 -11.27 22.04 -37.32
CA LEU A 45 -10.64 23.31 -37.70
C LEU A 45 -11.60 24.23 -38.47
N THR A 46 -11.36 25.53 -38.36
CA THR A 46 -11.92 26.54 -39.27
C THR A 46 -11.26 26.43 -40.65
N SER A 47 -11.85 27.05 -41.67
CA SER A 47 -11.21 27.21 -42.99
C SER A 47 -9.85 27.92 -42.95
N SER A 48 -9.58 28.68 -41.89
CA SER A 48 -8.30 29.32 -41.60
C SER A 48 -7.34 28.45 -40.75
N MET A 49 -7.60 27.14 -40.65
CA MET A 49 -6.79 26.15 -39.91
C MET A 49 -6.70 26.42 -38.39
N LYS A 50 -7.61 27.21 -37.81
CA LYS A 50 -7.67 27.46 -36.36
C LYS A 50 -8.61 26.47 -35.67
N PRO A 51 -8.34 26.04 -34.43
CA PRO A 51 -9.24 25.17 -33.67
C PRO A 51 -10.64 25.76 -33.52
N CYS A 52 -11.67 25.03 -33.97
CA CYS A 52 -13.06 25.43 -33.81
C CYS A 52 -13.57 25.04 -32.41
N ARG A 53 -13.35 25.91 -31.42
CA ARG A 53 -13.62 25.62 -30.00
C ARG A 53 -15.03 25.09 -29.72
N HIS A 54 -16.06 25.65 -30.36
CA HIS A 54 -17.44 25.19 -30.16
C HIS A 54 -17.62 23.74 -30.62
N LYS A 55 -17.14 23.39 -31.82
CA LYS A 55 -17.25 22.02 -32.36
C LYS A 55 -16.41 21.04 -31.56
N LEU A 56 -15.18 21.41 -31.17
CA LEU A 56 -14.34 20.60 -30.29
C LEU A 56 -15.03 20.33 -28.93
N ALA A 57 -15.63 21.37 -28.33
CA ALA A 57 -16.36 21.24 -27.08
C ALA A 57 -17.55 20.28 -27.21
N THR A 58 -18.32 20.37 -28.30
CA THR A 58 -19.42 19.43 -28.58
C THR A 58 -18.91 18.01 -28.82
N TYR A 59 -17.85 17.84 -29.61
CA TYR A 59 -17.32 16.54 -30.00
C TYR A 59 -16.78 15.73 -28.81
N TYR A 60 -16.07 16.39 -27.89
CA TYR A 60 -15.49 15.75 -26.70
C TYR A 60 -16.37 15.85 -25.44
N ALA A 61 -17.57 16.42 -25.54
CA ALA A 61 -18.43 16.72 -24.39
C ALA A 61 -18.71 15.49 -23.52
N ASP A 62 -19.05 14.36 -24.14
CA ASP A 62 -19.50 13.17 -23.40
C ASP A 62 -18.36 12.48 -22.66
N GLN A 63 -17.17 12.42 -23.27
CA GLN A 63 -15.97 11.89 -22.61
C GLN A 63 -15.57 12.76 -21.41
N LEU A 64 -15.57 14.09 -21.56
CA LEU A 64 -15.27 15.02 -20.48
C LEU A 64 -16.30 14.96 -19.34
N LYS A 65 -17.59 14.92 -19.67
CA LYS A 65 -18.68 14.79 -18.68
C LYS A 65 -18.60 13.49 -17.90
N THR A 66 -18.32 12.37 -18.57
CA THR A 66 -18.21 11.06 -17.93
C THR A 66 -17.06 11.03 -16.93
N SER A 67 -15.92 11.62 -17.30
CA SER A 67 -14.75 11.76 -16.42
C SER A 67 -15.07 12.57 -15.16
N ASN A 68 -15.67 13.75 -15.34
CA ASN A 68 -16.07 14.59 -14.21
C ASN A 68 -17.08 13.89 -13.29
N ARG A 69 -18.05 13.13 -13.84
CA ARG A 69 -19.04 12.42 -13.03
C ARG A 69 -18.43 11.31 -12.18
N ILE A 70 -17.49 10.54 -12.72
CA ILE A 70 -16.79 9.48 -11.98
C ILE A 70 -15.93 10.10 -10.88
N GLU A 71 -15.19 11.17 -11.20
CA GLU A 71 -14.34 11.86 -10.24
C GLU A 71 -15.15 12.42 -9.06
N GLU A 72 -16.29 13.07 -9.31
CA GLU A 72 -17.16 13.62 -8.26
C GLU A 72 -17.80 12.52 -7.39
N LYS A 73 -18.19 11.39 -8.00
CA LYS A 73 -18.63 10.19 -7.24
C LYS A 73 -17.51 9.66 -6.36
N LEU A 74 -16.30 9.53 -6.89
CA LEU A 74 -15.14 9.07 -6.13
C LEU A 74 -14.82 10.00 -4.96
N LYS A 75 -14.80 11.32 -5.18
CA LYS A 75 -14.62 12.31 -4.10
C LYS A 75 -15.67 12.14 -3.01
N THR A 76 -16.92 11.88 -3.38
CA THR A 76 -18.03 11.64 -2.44
C THR A 76 -17.83 10.37 -1.62
N ILE A 77 -17.48 9.26 -2.29
CA ILE A 77 -17.21 7.97 -1.63
C ILE A 77 -16.03 8.10 -0.66
N ILE A 78 -14.92 8.69 -1.11
CA ILE A 78 -13.71 8.89 -0.30
C ILE A 78 -14.04 9.74 0.92
N LYS A 79 -14.74 10.86 0.74
CA LYS A 79 -15.19 11.73 1.85
C LYS A 79 -16.05 11.00 2.87
N THR A 80 -16.91 10.09 2.42
CA THR A 80 -17.78 9.30 3.30
C THR A 80 -16.97 8.34 4.19
N ILE A 81 -15.89 7.76 3.66
CA ILE A 81 -15.08 6.77 4.36
C ILE A 81 -14.05 7.43 5.28
N THR A 82 -13.39 8.49 4.81
CA THR A 82 -12.33 9.16 5.57
C THR A 82 -12.85 10.17 6.56
N GLY A 83 -14.11 10.60 6.45
CA GLY A 83 -14.68 11.69 7.23
C GLY A 83 -14.05 13.06 6.95
N GLN A 84 -13.08 13.12 6.04
CA GLN A 84 -12.41 14.36 5.65
C GLN A 84 -13.03 14.89 4.36
N SER A 85 -13.43 16.16 4.39
CA SER A 85 -13.66 16.90 3.15
C SER A 85 -12.29 17.09 2.51
N MET A 86 -12.00 16.33 1.45
CA MET A 86 -10.83 16.54 0.58
C MET A 86 -10.87 17.99 0.06
N LEU A 87 -10.32 18.93 0.83
CA LEU A 87 -10.25 20.36 0.49
C LEU A 87 -9.00 20.71 -0.30
N SER A 88 -8.27 19.69 -0.76
CA SER A 88 -7.10 19.90 -1.59
C SER A 88 -7.12 18.87 -2.71
N ASN A 89 -7.19 19.34 -3.95
CA ASN A 89 -6.72 18.62 -5.14
C ASN A 89 -5.20 18.41 -5.00
N THR A 90 -4.78 17.63 -4.01
CA THR A 90 -3.38 17.26 -3.81
C THR A 90 -3.15 15.98 -4.59
N ASP A 91 -2.21 16.05 -5.52
CA ASP A 91 -1.60 14.95 -6.27
C ASP A 91 -0.91 13.89 -5.39
N GLU A 92 -1.19 13.87 -4.09
CA GLU A 92 -0.58 12.99 -3.11
C GLU A 92 -1.50 11.80 -2.83
N ASN A 93 -0.91 10.65 -2.48
CA ASN A 93 -1.58 9.37 -2.24
C ASN A 93 -2.78 9.52 -1.29
N VAL A 94 -3.97 9.72 -1.87
CA VAL A 94 -5.22 10.09 -1.20
C VAL A 94 -5.60 9.09 -0.11
N PHE A 95 -5.20 7.83 -0.26
CA PHE A 95 -5.59 6.74 0.62
C PHE A 95 -4.52 6.37 1.65
N VAL A 96 -3.23 6.43 1.30
CA VAL A 96 -2.12 5.98 2.16
C VAL A 96 -1.71 7.09 3.14
N ASN A 97 -1.76 8.36 2.72
CA ASN A 97 -1.33 9.49 3.57
C ASN A 97 -2.40 9.96 4.57
N THR A 98 -3.65 9.49 4.43
CA THR A 98 -4.78 9.93 5.26
C THR A 98 -5.00 9.09 6.52
N GLY A 99 -4.11 8.14 6.83
CA GLY A 99 -4.20 7.30 8.03
C GLY A 99 -5.28 6.22 7.95
N ASN A 100 -5.73 5.88 6.75
CA ASN A 100 -6.69 4.79 6.56
C ASN A 100 -6.04 3.42 6.81
N ASP A 101 -6.74 2.58 7.55
CA ASP A 101 -6.36 1.19 7.81
C ASP A 101 -6.92 0.21 6.75
N SER A 102 -6.63 -1.08 6.93
CA SER A 102 -7.13 -2.16 6.08
C SER A 102 -8.65 -2.28 6.04
N LEU A 103 -9.35 -1.86 7.09
CA LEU A 103 -10.80 -1.89 7.12
C LEU A 103 -11.40 -0.79 6.24
N SER A 104 -10.82 0.42 6.27
CA SER A 104 -11.19 1.51 5.37
C SER A 104 -10.97 1.14 3.90
N SER A 105 -9.91 0.39 3.56
CA SER A 105 -9.68 -0.08 2.19
C SER A 105 -10.76 -1.01 1.69
N VAL A 106 -11.16 -1.97 2.53
CA VAL A 106 -12.25 -2.92 2.20
C VAL A 106 -13.56 -2.16 1.99
N ARG A 107 -13.86 -1.18 2.85
CA ARG A 107 -15.04 -0.31 2.70
C ARG A 107 -15.00 0.47 1.39
N LEU A 108 -13.86 1.05 1.02
CA LEU A 108 -13.70 1.82 -0.22
C LEU A 108 -13.92 0.95 -1.45
N SER A 109 -13.26 -0.21 -1.51
CA SER A 109 -13.44 -1.16 -2.62
C SER A 109 -14.92 -1.53 -2.78
N ARG A 110 -15.62 -1.78 -1.67
CA ARG A 110 -17.04 -2.17 -1.69
C ARG A 110 -17.98 -1.03 -2.08
N MET A 111 -17.71 0.20 -1.65
CA MET A 111 -18.51 1.36 -2.09
C MET A 111 -18.30 1.66 -3.57
N ILE A 112 -17.06 1.52 -4.08
CA ILE A 112 -16.79 1.65 -5.52
C ILE A 112 -17.53 0.55 -6.31
N GLU A 113 -17.50 -0.69 -5.82
CA GLU A 113 -18.24 -1.81 -6.43
C GLU A 113 -19.75 -1.54 -6.47
N ASN A 114 -20.33 -1.04 -5.38
CA ASN A 114 -21.77 -0.75 -5.31
C ASN A 114 -22.20 0.45 -6.18
N ASP A 115 -21.43 1.55 -6.17
CA ASP A 115 -21.85 2.83 -6.78
C ASP A 115 -21.41 2.96 -8.24
N LEU A 116 -20.37 2.22 -8.64
CA LEU A 116 -19.72 2.29 -9.94
C LEU A 116 -19.62 0.93 -10.65
N GLY A 117 -19.95 -0.18 -9.98
CA GLY A 117 -19.98 -1.52 -10.58
C GLY A 117 -18.60 -2.13 -10.82
N ILE A 118 -17.54 -1.54 -10.28
CA ILE A 118 -16.15 -1.98 -10.50
C ILE A 118 -15.58 -2.61 -9.24
N SER A 119 -15.18 -3.88 -9.32
CA SER A 119 -14.50 -4.57 -8.23
C SER A 119 -13.01 -4.23 -8.24
N LEU A 120 -12.52 -3.61 -7.16
CA LEU A 120 -11.12 -3.22 -7.01
C LEU A 120 -10.41 -4.11 -5.97
N PRO A 121 -9.36 -4.83 -6.37
CA PRO A 121 -8.47 -5.51 -5.43
C PRO A 121 -7.89 -4.53 -4.39
N SER A 122 -7.87 -4.93 -3.12
CA SER A 122 -7.44 -4.07 -2.01
C SER A 122 -6.01 -3.58 -2.13
N ASN A 123 -5.12 -4.37 -2.74
CA ASN A 123 -3.72 -4.00 -2.97
C ASN A 123 -3.53 -2.80 -3.89
N ILE A 124 -4.48 -2.51 -4.78
CA ILE A 124 -4.43 -1.30 -5.63
C ILE A 124 -4.50 -0.05 -4.77
N LEU A 125 -5.30 -0.06 -3.70
CA LEU A 125 -5.50 1.08 -2.82
C LEU A 125 -4.24 1.48 -2.02
N TYR A 126 -3.29 0.56 -1.91
CA TYR A 126 -1.99 0.77 -1.25
C TYR A 126 -0.86 1.09 -2.24
N HIS A 127 -1.17 1.23 -3.52
CA HIS A 127 -0.16 1.49 -4.53
C HIS A 127 0.45 2.90 -4.34
N PRO A 128 1.79 3.05 -4.26
CA PRO A 128 2.45 4.34 -3.99
C PRO A 128 2.23 5.45 -5.04
N GLN A 129 1.70 5.09 -6.20
CA GLN A 129 1.38 6.00 -7.30
C GLN A 129 -0.14 6.19 -7.48
N LEU A 130 -0.98 5.65 -6.60
CA LEU A 130 -2.43 5.79 -6.73
C LEU A 130 -2.87 7.17 -6.23
N ASN A 131 -3.22 8.06 -7.15
CA ASN A 131 -3.98 9.27 -6.86
C ASN A 131 -5.40 9.19 -7.45
N LEU A 132 -6.20 10.23 -7.20
CA LEU A 132 -7.59 10.31 -7.67
C LEU A 132 -7.71 10.12 -9.19
N GLN A 133 -6.76 10.67 -9.95
CA GLN A 133 -6.72 10.57 -11.40
C GLN A 133 -6.44 9.14 -11.88
N GLN A 134 -5.45 8.44 -11.30
CA GLN A 134 -5.25 7.02 -11.66
C GLN A 134 -6.46 6.18 -11.25
N LEU A 135 -7.08 6.45 -10.09
CA LEU A 135 -8.28 5.73 -9.67
C LEU A 135 -9.45 5.94 -10.65
N THR A 136 -9.69 7.18 -11.08
CA THR A 136 -10.69 7.48 -12.13
C THR A 136 -10.38 6.73 -13.42
N ASN A 137 -9.12 6.71 -13.86
CA ASN A 137 -8.72 6.02 -15.08
C ASN A 137 -8.90 4.50 -14.97
N LEU A 138 -8.58 3.89 -13.83
CA LEU A 138 -8.79 2.45 -13.58
C LEU A 138 -10.28 2.07 -13.61
N ILE A 139 -11.16 2.95 -13.15
CA ILE A 139 -12.61 2.74 -13.19
C ILE A 139 -13.15 2.91 -14.61
N GLN A 140 -12.64 3.88 -15.37
CA GLN A 140 -13.00 4.07 -16.78
C GLN A 140 -12.49 2.94 -17.67
N ASN A 141 -11.33 2.37 -17.34
CA ASN A 141 -10.68 1.32 -18.12
C ASN A 141 -10.39 0.09 -17.23
N PRO A 142 -11.40 -0.70 -16.82
CA PRO A 142 -11.24 -1.82 -15.89
C PRO A 142 -10.25 -2.89 -16.35
N SER A 143 -9.98 -3.00 -17.65
CA SER A 143 -8.97 -3.90 -18.21
C SER A 143 -7.55 -3.63 -17.68
N GLN A 144 -7.27 -2.40 -17.23
CA GLN A 144 -5.96 -2.00 -16.70
C GLN A 144 -5.75 -2.39 -15.22
N ILE A 145 -6.81 -2.74 -14.49
CA ILE A 145 -6.77 -3.08 -13.05
C ILE A 145 -5.77 -4.21 -12.79
N SER A 146 -5.81 -5.27 -13.59
CA SER A 146 -4.92 -6.42 -13.43
C SER A 146 -3.45 -6.05 -13.63
N SER A 147 -3.13 -5.24 -14.65
CA SER A 147 -1.78 -4.76 -14.92
C SER A 147 -1.25 -3.87 -13.80
N PHE A 148 -2.05 -2.90 -13.36
CA PHE A 148 -1.69 -1.96 -12.31
C PHE A 148 -1.42 -2.67 -10.98
N SER A 149 -2.24 -3.67 -10.64
CA SER A 149 -2.07 -4.49 -9.43
C SER A 149 -0.76 -5.29 -9.39
N LYS A 150 -0.25 -5.71 -10.55
CA LYS A 150 0.95 -6.56 -10.67
C LYS A 150 2.26 -5.77 -10.63
N GLN A 151 2.27 -4.53 -11.15
CA GLN A 151 3.49 -3.75 -11.34
C GLN A 151 4.30 -3.50 -10.05
N THR A 152 3.63 -3.26 -8.91
CA THR A 152 4.33 -2.96 -7.64
C THR A 152 4.70 -4.19 -6.86
N ILE A 153 3.77 -5.14 -6.70
CA ILE A 153 3.99 -6.30 -5.84
C ILE A 153 5.08 -7.17 -6.45
N GLN A 154 5.05 -7.37 -7.76
CA GLN A 154 6.05 -8.22 -8.41
C GLN A 154 7.45 -7.62 -8.32
N SER A 155 7.61 -6.31 -8.58
CA SER A 155 8.92 -5.66 -8.51
C SER A 155 9.48 -5.65 -7.09
N GLN A 156 8.64 -5.38 -6.09
CA GLN A 156 9.04 -5.42 -4.68
C GLN A 156 9.42 -6.84 -4.24
N LEU A 157 8.61 -7.86 -4.56
CA LEU A 157 8.92 -9.25 -4.23
C LEU A 157 10.21 -9.75 -4.91
N ILE A 158 10.45 -9.35 -6.16
CA ILE A 158 11.70 -9.68 -6.86
C ILE A 158 12.89 -9.03 -6.15
N ASN A 159 12.78 -7.76 -5.77
CA ASN A 159 13.83 -7.07 -5.02
C ASN A 159 14.08 -7.75 -3.65
N ASP A 160 13.02 -8.07 -2.91
CA ASP A 160 13.13 -8.77 -1.62
C ASP A 160 13.70 -10.19 -1.75
N SER A 161 13.52 -10.83 -2.91
CA SER A 161 14.07 -12.16 -3.21
C SER A 161 15.55 -12.13 -3.60
N GLN A 162 16.07 -10.97 -4.02
CA GLN A 162 17.48 -10.78 -4.34
C GLN A 162 18.27 -10.56 -3.04
N LEU A 163 18.46 -11.63 -2.28
CA LEU A 163 19.55 -11.62 -1.31
C LEU A 163 20.87 -11.83 -2.04
N ASP A 164 21.86 -11.01 -1.71
CA ASP A 164 23.25 -11.18 -2.10
C ASP A 164 23.86 -12.36 -1.29
N LEU A 165 23.34 -13.57 -1.51
CA LEU A 165 23.75 -14.81 -0.86
C LEU A 165 25.07 -15.30 -1.46
N ASN A 166 26.13 -14.50 -1.39
CA ASN A 166 27.50 -14.97 -1.56
C ASN A 166 27.95 -15.75 -0.29
N ILE A 167 27.09 -16.65 0.19
CA ILE A 167 27.40 -17.53 1.31
C ILE A 167 28.06 -18.76 0.74
N THR A 168 29.39 -18.75 0.68
CA THR A 168 30.14 -19.98 0.46
C THR A 168 30.06 -20.80 1.74
N ILE A 169 29.25 -21.87 1.72
CA ILE A 169 29.25 -22.89 2.79
C ILE A 169 30.59 -23.61 2.71
N THR A 170 31.60 -23.06 3.36
CA THR A 170 32.88 -23.73 3.54
C THR A 170 32.71 -24.85 4.55
N SER A 171 33.45 -25.95 4.35
CA SER A 171 33.53 -27.13 5.21
C SER A 171 33.12 -26.82 6.65
N HIS A 172 32.06 -27.49 7.12
CA HIS A 172 31.59 -27.41 8.50
C HIS A 172 32.81 -27.51 9.43
N LYS A 173 33.19 -26.39 10.07
CA LYS A 173 34.06 -26.47 11.23
C LYS A 173 33.37 -27.46 12.17
N SER A 174 34.08 -28.53 12.54
CA SER A 174 33.70 -29.50 13.57
C SER A 174 33.59 -28.74 14.89
N THR A 175 32.55 -27.93 15.00
CA THR A 175 32.15 -27.26 16.21
C THR A 175 31.68 -28.37 17.14
N PRO A 176 32.09 -28.35 18.42
CA PRO A 176 31.58 -29.32 19.37
C PRO A 176 30.05 -29.28 19.29
N SER A 177 29.40 -30.43 19.17
CA SER A 177 27.95 -30.49 19.02
C SER A 177 27.33 -29.83 20.25
N ILE A 178 26.87 -28.59 20.08
CA ILE A 178 26.06 -27.94 21.10
C ILE A 178 24.74 -28.70 21.06
N ASN A 179 24.53 -29.59 22.05
CA ASN A 179 23.35 -30.44 22.09
C ASN A 179 22.05 -29.64 22.29
N TYR A 180 22.14 -28.38 22.76
CA TYR A 180 20.99 -27.48 22.93
C TYR A 180 21.45 -26.01 23.07
N PRO A 181 20.65 -25.04 22.57
CA PRO A 181 20.92 -23.62 22.78
C PRO A 181 20.74 -23.24 24.25
N SER A 182 21.63 -22.40 24.81
CA SER A 182 21.49 -21.89 26.18
C SER A 182 20.46 -20.77 26.30
N LYS A 183 20.32 -19.96 25.23
CA LYS A 183 19.32 -18.90 25.12
C LYS A 183 18.73 -18.83 23.73
N ILE A 184 17.43 -18.58 23.63
CA ILE A 184 16.71 -18.32 22.39
C ILE A 184 16.08 -16.94 22.50
N PHE A 185 16.32 -16.09 21.50
CA PHE A 185 15.61 -14.83 21.34
C PHE A 185 14.39 -15.04 20.45
N ILE A 186 13.21 -14.65 20.92
CA ILE A 186 11.94 -14.84 20.21
C ILE A 186 11.12 -13.55 20.24
N THR A 187 10.45 -13.27 19.13
CA THR A 187 9.59 -12.12 18.94
C THR A 187 8.15 -12.59 18.67
N GLY A 188 7.17 -11.72 18.92
CA GLY A 188 5.76 -12.04 18.62
C GLY A 188 5.10 -13.05 19.55
N THR A 189 5.65 -13.29 20.75
CA THR A 189 5.10 -14.25 21.74
C THR A 189 3.76 -13.83 22.35
N THR A 190 3.39 -12.55 22.24
CA THR A 190 2.06 -12.03 22.57
C THR A 190 1.05 -12.16 21.42
N GLY A 191 1.45 -12.75 20.30
CA GLY A 191 0.57 -13.07 19.16
C GLY A 191 0.14 -14.54 19.17
N PHE A 192 -0.68 -14.93 18.20
CA PHE A 192 -1.16 -16.31 18.06
C PHE A 192 -0.01 -17.30 17.83
N VAL A 193 0.66 -17.21 16.67
CA VAL A 193 1.72 -18.16 16.28
C VAL A 193 2.86 -18.20 17.29
N GLY A 194 3.31 -17.03 17.77
CA GLY A 194 4.43 -16.95 18.69
C GLY A 194 4.16 -17.61 20.05
N ALA A 195 2.91 -17.64 20.52
CA ALA A 195 2.56 -18.31 21.78
C ALA A 195 2.73 -19.85 21.68
N PHE A 196 2.29 -20.45 20.58
CA PHE A 196 2.44 -21.88 20.34
C PHE A 196 3.89 -22.27 20.05
N VAL A 197 4.63 -21.45 19.28
CA VAL A 197 6.07 -21.64 19.07
C VAL A 197 6.82 -21.59 20.41
N LEU A 198 6.54 -20.60 21.25
CA LEU A 198 7.13 -20.50 22.58
C LEU A 198 6.79 -21.73 23.44
N SER A 199 5.53 -22.16 23.47
CA SER A 199 5.10 -23.35 24.22
C SER A 199 5.81 -24.64 23.78
N GLU A 200 5.95 -24.84 22.47
CA GLU A 200 6.64 -26.01 21.92
C GLU A 200 8.13 -26.00 22.26
N LEU A 201 8.77 -24.83 22.14
CA LEU A 201 10.18 -24.68 22.46
C LEU A 201 10.45 -24.83 23.96
N LEU A 202 9.61 -24.28 24.84
CA LEU A 202 9.69 -24.45 26.29
C LEU A 202 9.56 -25.93 26.70
N THR A 203 8.73 -26.68 25.98
CA THR A 203 8.55 -28.12 26.21
C THR A 203 9.76 -28.91 25.68
N THR A 204 10.23 -28.58 24.48
CA THR A 204 11.36 -29.25 23.82
C THR A 204 12.68 -29.05 24.57
N PHE A 205 12.92 -27.84 25.08
CA PHE A 205 14.16 -27.46 25.75
C PHE A 205 13.99 -27.27 27.27
N SER A 206 13.03 -27.97 27.86
CA SER A 206 12.68 -27.83 29.27
C SER A 206 13.91 -27.87 30.20
N SER A 207 14.04 -26.82 31.01
CA SER A 207 15.11 -26.60 32.00
C SER A 207 16.54 -26.52 31.42
N LYS A 208 16.70 -26.40 30.09
CA LYS A 208 18.01 -26.34 29.40
C LYS A 208 18.24 -25.02 28.66
N CYS A 209 17.19 -24.23 28.43
CA CYS A 209 17.24 -23.00 27.65
C CYS A 209 16.47 -21.87 28.33
N GLN A 210 16.95 -20.63 28.20
CA GLN A 210 16.18 -19.43 28.52
C GLN A 210 15.62 -18.78 27.25
N PHE A 211 14.37 -18.31 27.32
CA PHE A 211 13.65 -17.69 26.22
C PHE A 211 13.55 -16.19 26.45
N VAL A 212 14.40 -15.43 25.77
CA VAL A 212 14.36 -13.97 25.76
C VAL A 212 13.24 -13.52 24.83
N CYS A 213 12.13 -13.08 25.40
CA CYS A 213 10.91 -12.75 24.66
C CYS A 213 10.76 -11.24 24.51
N LEU A 214 10.92 -10.72 23.28
CA LEU A 214 10.71 -9.29 23.00
C LEU A 214 9.21 -8.95 22.98
N VAL A 215 8.82 -7.97 23.78
CA VAL A 215 7.43 -7.56 23.96
C VAL A 215 7.28 -6.04 23.91
N ARG A 216 6.53 -5.56 22.92
CA ARG A 216 6.17 -4.13 22.80
C ARG A 216 5.03 -3.78 23.76
N CYS A 217 5.30 -3.05 24.84
CA CYS A 217 4.30 -2.66 25.84
C CYS A 217 4.59 -1.26 26.42
N ASN A 218 3.54 -0.56 26.88
CA ASN A 218 3.68 0.79 27.45
C ASN A 218 3.86 0.72 28.97
N ASN A 219 2.76 0.58 29.72
CA ASN A 219 2.71 0.58 31.18
C ASN A 219 2.46 -0.81 31.78
N GLU A 220 2.26 -1.81 30.94
CA GLU A 220 2.01 -3.20 31.36
C GLU A 220 3.34 -3.93 31.58
N ASN A 221 3.34 -4.92 32.47
CA ASN A 221 4.47 -5.81 32.60
C ASN A 221 4.57 -6.70 31.33
N PRO A 222 5.75 -6.78 30.67
CA PRO A 222 5.88 -7.59 29.47
C PRO A 222 5.69 -9.10 29.73
N PHE A 223 6.00 -9.57 30.94
CA PHE A 223 5.71 -10.95 31.36
C PHE A 223 4.21 -11.23 31.36
N ASP A 224 3.43 -10.35 31.98
CA ASP A 224 1.98 -10.53 32.13
C ASP A 224 1.31 -10.63 30.77
N ARG A 225 1.77 -9.88 29.77
CA ARG A 225 1.25 -9.98 28.39
C ARG A 225 1.52 -11.34 27.76
N ILE A 226 2.70 -11.94 27.99
CA ILE A 226 3.01 -13.29 27.52
C ILE A 226 2.15 -14.30 28.25
N GLN A 227 2.11 -14.23 29.59
CA GLN A 227 1.38 -15.17 30.44
C GLN A 227 -0.12 -15.13 30.12
N ASN A 228 -0.72 -13.94 30.08
CA ASN A 228 -2.15 -13.76 29.77
C ASN A 228 -2.49 -14.28 28.38
N ASN A 229 -1.62 -14.08 27.39
CA ASN A 229 -1.82 -14.62 26.04
C ASN A 229 -1.78 -16.15 26.03
N MET A 230 -0.82 -16.77 26.73
CA MET A 230 -0.74 -18.24 26.84
C MET A 230 -1.88 -18.83 27.68
N LEU A 231 -2.35 -18.13 28.72
CA LEU A 231 -3.54 -18.49 29.50
C LEU A 231 -4.81 -18.43 28.65
N PHE A 232 -4.96 -17.37 27.84
CA PHE A 232 -6.07 -17.23 26.89
C PHE A 232 -6.14 -18.42 25.92
N TYR A 233 -4.99 -18.86 25.40
CA TYR A 233 -4.90 -20.05 24.53
C TYR A 233 -4.87 -21.39 25.30
N LYS A 234 -4.94 -21.39 26.63
CA LYS A 234 -4.90 -22.58 27.49
C LYS A 234 -3.64 -23.45 27.32
N ILE A 235 -2.52 -22.82 27.02
CA ILE A 235 -1.21 -23.49 26.83
C ILE A 235 -0.18 -23.08 27.89
N TRP A 236 -0.56 -22.30 28.90
CA TRP A 236 0.32 -21.93 30.00
C TRP A 236 0.56 -23.09 30.96
N LYS A 237 1.81 -23.23 31.43
CA LYS A 237 2.19 -24.07 32.58
C LYS A 237 3.09 -23.24 33.50
N ASP A 238 2.91 -23.37 34.81
CA ASP A 238 3.66 -22.55 35.78
C ASP A 238 5.18 -22.78 35.73
N GLU A 239 5.61 -23.96 35.29
CA GLU A 239 7.01 -24.30 35.04
C GLU A 239 7.68 -23.38 33.99
N TYR A 240 6.91 -22.82 33.06
CA TYR A 240 7.44 -21.94 32.01
C TYR A 240 7.97 -20.63 32.55
N LYS A 241 7.48 -20.18 33.71
CA LYS A 241 7.89 -18.92 34.35
C LYS A 241 9.40 -18.80 34.55
N GLN A 242 10.08 -19.92 34.84
CA GLN A 242 11.51 -19.91 35.15
C GLN A 242 12.39 -19.78 33.92
N GLN A 243 11.86 -20.10 32.74
CA GLN A 243 12.61 -20.10 31.47
C GLN A 243 12.33 -18.84 30.64
N ILE A 244 11.22 -18.14 30.87
CA ILE A 244 10.87 -16.93 30.12
C ILE A 244 11.56 -15.70 30.72
N LEU A 245 12.41 -15.05 29.93
CA LEU A 245 12.99 -13.75 30.22
C LEU A 245 12.27 -12.67 29.36
N PRO A 246 11.30 -11.93 29.92
CA PRO A 246 10.59 -10.89 29.19
C PRO A 246 11.50 -9.68 28.95
N LEU A 247 11.55 -9.20 27.71
CA LEU A 247 12.31 -8.01 27.31
C LEU A 247 11.37 -6.98 26.71
N LYS A 248 11.25 -5.81 27.34
CA LYS A 248 10.48 -4.69 26.77
C LYS A 248 11.27 -4.10 25.62
N GLY A 249 10.66 -3.98 24.44
CA GLY A 249 11.28 -3.32 23.29
C GLY A 249 10.44 -3.43 22.03
N ASP A 250 10.89 -2.79 20.96
CA ASP A 250 10.18 -2.73 19.68
C ASP A 250 11.13 -2.97 18.49
N LEU A 251 10.82 -3.95 17.64
CA LEU A 251 11.59 -4.27 16.43
C LEU A 251 11.74 -3.09 15.48
N THR A 252 10.80 -2.13 15.51
CA THR A 252 10.84 -0.97 14.62
C THR A 252 11.81 0.12 15.10
N LYS A 253 12.41 -0.02 16.28
CA LYS A 253 13.30 0.98 16.88
C LYS A 253 14.75 0.49 16.86
N PHE A 254 15.69 1.42 16.71
CA PHE A 254 17.12 1.14 16.77
C PHE A 254 17.47 0.50 18.14
N HIS A 255 18.23 -0.59 18.13
CA HIS A 255 18.51 -1.41 19.32
C HIS A 255 17.28 -1.81 20.15
N PHE A 256 16.12 -1.95 19.51
CA PHE A 256 14.84 -2.26 20.16
C PHE A 256 14.36 -1.25 21.21
N ASP A 257 14.93 -0.04 21.27
CA ASP A 257 14.69 0.96 22.32
C ASP A 257 15.21 0.55 23.71
N LEU A 258 16.27 -0.28 23.74
CA LEU A 258 16.95 -0.76 24.94
C LEU A 258 18.06 0.18 25.42
#